data_AF-A0A964UXG3-F1
#
_entry.id   AF-A0A964UXG3-F1
#
_cell.length_a   1.000
_cell.length_b   1.000
_cell.length_c   1.000
_cell.angle_alpha   90.00
_cell.angle_beta   90.00
_cell.angle_gamma   90.00
#
_symmetry.space_group_name_H-M   'P 1'
#
loop_
_entity.id
_entity.type
_entity.pdbx_description
1 polymer ?
#
loop_
_entity_poly.entity_id
_entity_poly.type
_entity_poly.pdbx_seq_one_letter_code
_entity_poly.pdbx_strand_id
1 'polypeptide(L)'
;MLVFTGGPQPAAVPVEELAAQGIRVSEPTTHDADTAFPLTLTAHPDEGGGLVLTVAHDPARLRDADALLADVVGLLRQLPGRGDQYTTARAFLAELREPVTRDSDTGPLLRELRAGAGESGAVVCLVPAPGVLSARYERLALNYAGPEPLALLEQGEWSAEAQLAALAPLLGPERRLVLGGFSGGGAAAYELAQLVARTGGRPPLVVLAAAATPDADLARTLAAAAARAG
;
A
#
# COMPACT_ATOMS: atom_id res chain seq x y z
N MET A 1 -34.85 6.80 19.87
CA MET A 1 -36.06 5.96 19.95
C MET A 1 -35.79 4.73 19.10
N LEU A 2 -35.95 3.55 19.71
CA LEU A 2 -35.68 2.20 19.17
C LEU A 2 -36.03 2.03 17.69
N VAL A 3 -35.21 1.26 16.95
CA VAL A 3 -35.65 0.02 16.27
C VAL A 3 -34.42 -0.89 16.09
N PHE A 4 -34.53 -2.14 16.57
CA PHE A 4 -33.61 -3.23 16.24
C PHE A 4 -34.30 -4.11 15.19
N THR A 5 -33.68 -4.30 14.03
CA THR A 5 -34.05 -5.38 13.10
C THR A 5 -32.80 -6.17 12.75
N GLY A 6 -32.77 -7.43 13.20
CA GLY A 6 -31.75 -8.39 12.83
C GLY A 6 -31.67 -8.53 11.31
N GLY A 7 -30.46 -8.36 10.78
CA GLY A 7 -30.13 -8.78 9.43
C GLY A 7 -30.26 -10.31 9.28
N PRO A 8 -30.27 -10.83 8.04
CA PRO A 8 -30.54 -12.23 7.77
C PRO A 8 -29.58 -13.11 8.57
N GLN A 9 -30.14 -13.92 9.45
CA GLN A 9 -29.43 -14.98 10.13
C GLN A 9 -28.81 -15.87 9.05
N PRO A 10 -27.47 -16.07 9.03
CA PRO A 10 -26.86 -16.98 8.07
C PRO A 10 -27.54 -18.34 8.21
N ALA A 11 -27.87 -18.97 7.08
CA ALA A 11 -28.39 -20.33 7.08
C ALA A 11 -27.50 -21.19 7.98
N ALA A 12 -28.10 -21.98 8.87
CA ALA A 12 -27.38 -22.82 9.80
C ALA A 12 -26.31 -23.61 9.03
N VAL A 13 -25.05 -23.24 9.24
CA VAL A 13 -23.92 -23.92 8.63
C VAL A 13 -23.94 -25.34 9.19
N PRO A 14 -23.97 -26.40 8.37
CA PRO A 14 -23.97 -27.77 8.87
C PRO A 14 -22.56 -28.13 9.34
N VAL A 15 -22.21 -27.62 10.53
CA VAL A 15 -20.89 -27.75 11.15
C VAL A 15 -20.47 -29.21 11.25
N GLU A 16 -21.42 -30.13 11.45
CA GLU A 16 -21.18 -31.57 11.50
C GLU A 16 -20.75 -32.18 10.17
N GLU A 17 -21.34 -31.76 9.04
CA GLU A 17 -20.96 -32.23 7.69
C GLU A 17 -19.59 -31.67 7.27
N LEU A 18 -19.29 -30.43 7.63
CA LEU A 18 -17.97 -29.82 7.39
C LEU A 18 -16.89 -30.47 8.25
N ALA A 19 -17.19 -30.78 9.51
CA ALA A 19 -16.27 -31.50 10.40
C ALA A 19 -15.97 -32.92 9.88
N ALA A 20 -16.96 -33.60 9.28
CA ALA A 20 -16.76 -34.90 8.63
C ALA A 20 -15.83 -34.83 7.41
N GLN A 21 -15.68 -33.65 6.79
CA GLN A 21 -14.72 -33.39 5.71
C GLN A 21 -13.39 -32.81 6.20
N GLY A 22 -13.15 -32.79 7.53
CA GLY A 22 -11.95 -32.23 8.13
C GLY A 22 -11.89 -30.70 8.12
N ILE A 23 -12.99 -30.02 7.78
CA ILE A 23 -13.12 -28.57 7.75
C ILE A 23 -13.66 -28.11 9.10
N ARG A 24 -12.87 -27.31 9.84
CA ARG A 24 -13.31 -26.70 11.09
C ARG A 24 -13.84 -25.29 10.83
N VAL A 25 -15.02 -25.00 11.39
CA VAL A 25 -15.63 -23.66 11.36
C VAL A 25 -15.79 -23.22 12.81
N SER A 26 -15.04 -22.19 13.22
CA SER A 26 -15.20 -21.55 14.53
C SER A 26 -16.40 -20.61 14.50
N GLU A 27 -17.12 -20.50 15.62
CA GLU A 27 -18.23 -19.54 15.74
C GLU A 27 -17.71 -18.11 15.56
N PRO A 28 -18.30 -17.29 14.66
CA PRO A 28 -17.88 -15.91 14.48
C PRO A 28 -18.19 -15.08 15.74
N THR A 29 -17.16 -14.69 16.49
CA THR A 29 -17.31 -13.70 17.56
C THR A 29 -17.41 -12.31 16.93
N THR A 30 -18.57 -11.68 17.01
CA THR A 30 -18.79 -10.34 16.44
C THR A 30 -18.44 -9.27 17.48
N HIS A 31 -17.47 -8.43 17.19
CA HIS A 31 -17.21 -7.20 17.93
C HIS A 31 -17.77 -6.04 17.13
N ASP A 32 -18.94 -5.54 17.52
CA ASP A 32 -19.64 -4.47 16.79
C ASP A 32 -19.29 -3.10 17.39
N ALA A 33 -19.16 -2.10 16.53
CA ALA A 33 -19.00 -0.71 16.90
C ALA A 33 -19.90 0.13 15.99
N ASP A 34 -20.80 0.90 16.60
CA ASP A 34 -21.77 1.76 15.91
C ASP A 34 -21.05 2.70 14.92
N THR A 35 -21.07 2.34 13.64
CA THR A 35 -20.65 3.23 12.57
C THR A 35 -21.88 3.58 11.74
N ALA A 36 -22.31 4.85 11.77
CA ALA A 36 -23.37 5.39 10.91
C ALA A 36 -22.98 5.43 9.40
N PHE A 37 -21.98 4.65 9.03
CA PHE A 37 -21.34 4.61 7.75
C PHE A 37 -21.81 3.36 6.98
N PRO A 38 -21.86 3.40 5.63
CA PRO A 38 -22.29 2.29 4.79
C PRO A 38 -21.24 1.16 4.71
N LEU A 39 -20.57 0.88 5.82
CA LEU A 39 -19.51 -0.10 5.96
C LEU A 39 -19.62 -0.80 7.33
N THR A 40 -19.28 -2.08 7.36
CA THR A 40 -19.13 -2.88 8.56
C THR A 40 -17.75 -3.53 8.49
N LEU A 41 -16.93 -3.30 9.50
CA LEU A 41 -15.60 -3.92 9.63
C LEU A 41 -15.66 -4.94 10.77
N THR A 42 -15.31 -6.18 10.48
CA THR A 42 -15.17 -7.24 11.47
C THR A 42 -13.73 -7.71 11.54
N ALA A 43 -13.23 -7.92 12.75
CA ALA A 43 -11.87 -8.38 13.02
C ALA A 43 -11.94 -9.64 13.85
N HIS A 44 -11.22 -10.68 13.44
CA HIS A 44 -11.11 -11.93 14.21
C HIS A 44 -9.70 -12.51 14.11
N PRO A 45 -9.21 -13.15 15.19
CA PRO A 45 -7.96 -13.90 15.10
C PRO A 45 -8.15 -15.15 14.24
N ASP A 46 -7.14 -15.51 13.45
CA ASP A 46 -7.03 -16.83 12.85
C ASP A 46 -6.32 -17.82 13.80
N GLU A 47 -6.34 -19.10 13.44
CA GLU A 47 -5.70 -20.18 14.23
C GLU A 47 -4.17 -20.04 14.33
N GLY A 48 -3.55 -19.25 13.45
CA GLY A 48 -2.12 -18.94 13.46
C GLY A 48 -1.77 -17.69 14.29
N GLY A 49 -2.75 -17.06 14.95
CA GLY A 49 -2.56 -15.81 15.69
C GLY A 49 -2.46 -14.57 14.79
N GLY A 50 -2.75 -14.71 13.50
CA GLY A 50 -2.96 -13.59 12.58
C GLY A 50 -4.29 -12.90 12.84
N LEU A 51 -4.43 -11.67 12.38
CA LEU A 51 -5.69 -10.92 12.45
C LEU A 51 -6.30 -10.86 11.05
N VAL A 52 -7.49 -11.43 10.92
CA VAL A 52 -8.30 -11.37 9.70
C VAL A 52 -9.29 -10.22 9.82
N LEU A 53 -9.33 -9.38 8.79
CA LEU A 53 -10.30 -8.28 8.66
C LEU A 53 -11.27 -8.59 7.52
N THR A 54 -12.56 -8.41 7.77
CA THR A 54 -13.60 -8.53 6.75
C THR A 54 -14.40 -7.24 6.71
N VAL A 55 -14.54 -6.67 5.50
CA VAL A 55 -15.35 -5.48 5.24
C VAL A 55 -16.58 -5.87 4.44
N ALA A 56 -17.76 -5.55 4.97
CA ALA A 56 -19.00 -5.54 4.21
C ALA A 56 -19.38 -4.08 3.94
N HIS A 57 -19.72 -3.73 2.71
CA HIS A 57 -20.10 -2.35 2.36
C HIS A 57 -21.16 -2.34 1.27
N ASP A 58 -21.89 -1.23 1.16
CA ASP A 58 -22.77 -0.97 0.03
C ASP A 58 -21.97 -0.30 -1.12
N PRO A 59 -21.71 -1.00 -2.24
CA PRO A 59 -20.90 -0.47 -3.33
C PRO A 59 -21.57 0.71 -4.07
N ALA A 60 -22.89 0.91 -3.91
CA ALA A 60 -23.58 2.08 -4.44
C ALA A 60 -23.29 3.35 -3.64
N ARG A 61 -22.81 3.22 -2.40
CA ARG A 61 -22.55 4.32 -1.47
C ARG A 61 -21.06 4.49 -1.11
N LEU A 62 -20.27 3.43 -1.22
CA LEU A 62 -18.84 3.45 -0.97
C LEU A 62 -18.12 2.65 -2.07
N ARG A 63 -17.59 3.35 -3.09
CA ARG A 63 -16.97 2.70 -4.25
C ARG A 63 -15.55 2.18 -4.00
N ASP A 64 -14.85 2.78 -3.03
CA ASP A 64 -13.43 2.52 -2.78
C ASP A 64 -13.18 1.83 -1.42
N ALA A 65 -14.02 0.86 -1.06
CA ALA A 65 -13.89 0.14 0.21
C ALA A 65 -12.55 -0.61 0.34
N ASP A 66 -11.96 -1.02 -0.77
CA ASP A 66 -10.63 -1.66 -0.80
C ASP A 66 -9.52 -0.70 -0.37
N ALA A 67 -9.61 0.59 -0.76
CA ALA A 67 -8.65 1.60 -0.33
C ALA A 67 -8.77 1.87 1.18
N LEU A 68 -10.00 1.98 1.69
CA LEU A 68 -10.26 2.13 3.11
C LEU A 68 -9.74 0.92 3.92
N LEU A 69 -9.94 -0.30 3.41
CA LEU A 69 -9.42 -1.51 4.06
C LEU A 69 -7.89 -1.52 4.06
N ALA A 70 -7.25 -1.08 2.97
CA ALA A 70 -5.81 -0.91 2.91
C ALA A 70 -5.29 0.10 3.94
N ASP A 71 -6.00 1.19 4.17
CA ASP A 71 -5.67 2.19 5.19
C ASP A 71 -5.81 1.63 6.61
N VAL A 72 -6.92 0.93 6.88
CA VAL A 72 -7.15 0.25 8.18
C VAL A 72 -6.06 -0.78 8.45
N VAL A 73 -5.72 -1.62 7.46
CA VAL A 73 -4.62 -2.59 7.56
C VAL A 73 -3.29 -1.87 7.82
N GLY A 74 -3.05 -0.74 7.17
CA GLY A 74 -1.87 0.10 7.41
C GLY A 74 -1.78 0.58 8.86
N LEU A 75 -2.89 1.09 9.41
CA LEU A 75 -2.98 1.56 10.80
C LEU A 75 -2.78 0.41 11.80
N LEU A 76 -3.41 -0.75 11.57
CA LEU A 76 -3.25 -1.92 12.43
C LEU A 76 -1.83 -2.51 12.40
N ARG A 77 -1.08 -2.29 11.32
CA ARG A 77 0.34 -2.69 11.25
C ARG A 77 1.27 -1.69 11.93
N GLN A 78 0.84 -0.47 12.17
CA GLN A 78 1.59 0.54 12.94
C GLN A 78 1.37 0.39 14.45
N LEU A 79 0.27 -0.24 14.87
CA LEU A 79 -0.06 -0.56 16.26
C LEU A 79 1.10 -1.25 17.03
N PRO A 80 1.72 -2.33 16.52
CA PRO A 80 2.83 -2.99 17.19
C PRO A 80 4.09 -2.11 17.34
N GLY A 81 4.22 -1.04 16.56
CA GLY A 81 5.36 -0.13 16.60
C GLY A 81 5.14 1.13 17.43
N ARG A 82 3.90 1.42 17.85
CA ARG A 82 3.54 2.63 18.60
C ARG A 82 3.22 2.38 20.08
N GLY A 83 3.03 1.12 20.48
CA GLY A 83 2.72 0.77 21.85
C GLY A 83 3.68 -0.26 22.42
N ASP A 84 4.02 -0.13 23.70
CA ASP A 84 4.63 -1.20 24.47
C ASP A 84 3.56 -1.87 25.37
N GLN A 85 3.99 -2.81 26.23
CA GLN A 85 3.10 -3.53 27.15
C GLN A 85 2.35 -2.63 28.16
N TYR A 86 2.70 -1.34 28.25
CA TYR A 86 2.07 -0.35 29.12
C TYR A 86 1.14 0.62 28.35
N THR A 87 1.15 0.59 27.02
CA THR A 87 0.28 1.42 26.19
C THR A 87 -1.15 0.91 26.26
N THR A 88 -2.00 1.65 26.99
CA THR A 88 -3.44 1.34 27.06
C THR A 88 -4.14 1.68 25.75
N ALA A 89 -5.17 0.90 25.38
CA ALA A 89 -6.00 1.14 24.19
C ALA A 89 -6.56 2.59 24.15
N ARG A 90 -6.87 3.18 25.30
CA ARG A 90 -7.34 4.58 25.41
C ARG A 90 -6.26 5.60 25.02
N ALA A 91 -5.02 5.40 25.47
CA ALA A 91 -3.91 6.28 25.13
C ALA A 91 -3.60 6.20 23.64
N PHE A 92 -3.58 4.98 23.10
CA PHE A 92 -3.39 4.75 21.67
C PHE A 92 -4.51 5.37 20.82
N LEU A 93 -5.78 5.21 21.21
CA LEU A 93 -6.90 5.84 20.51
C LEU A 93 -6.88 7.37 20.62
N ALA A 94 -6.33 7.95 21.69
CA ALA A 94 -6.16 9.38 21.80
C ALA A 94 -5.12 9.92 20.79
N GLU A 95 -4.04 9.18 20.55
CA GLU A 95 -3.05 9.50 19.51
C GLU A 95 -3.62 9.44 18.08
N LEU A 96 -4.60 8.57 17.83
CA LEU A 96 -5.29 8.47 16.54
C LEU A 96 -6.43 9.49 16.33
N ARG A 97 -6.87 10.19 17.39
CA ARG A 97 -8.00 11.14 17.36
C ARG A 97 -7.59 12.55 16.98
N GLU A 98 -6.34 12.91 17.17
CA GLU A 98 -5.77 14.03 16.42
C GLU A 98 -5.75 13.59 14.95
N PRO A 99 -6.14 14.44 13.98
CA PRO A 99 -5.79 14.15 12.59
C PRO A 99 -4.31 13.81 12.63
N VAL A 100 -3.90 12.70 12.03
CA VAL A 100 -2.49 12.38 11.89
C VAL A 100 -1.92 13.48 11.00
N THR A 101 -1.63 14.64 11.58
CA THR A 101 -0.52 15.46 11.20
C THR A 101 0.64 14.53 11.44
N ARG A 102 0.96 13.73 10.42
CA ARG A 102 2.29 13.21 10.26
C ARG A 102 3.10 14.48 10.38
N ASP A 103 3.76 14.63 11.53
CA ASP A 103 4.79 15.62 11.67
C ASP A 103 5.57 15.52 10.37
N SER A 104 5.66 16.64 9.65
CA SER A 104 6.41 16.72 8.41
C SER A 104 7.86 16.55 8.81
N ASP A 105 8.20 15.31 9.16
CA ASP A 105 9.52 14.88 9.50
C ASP A 105 10.26 15.07 8.21
N THR A 106 11.19 16.01 8.25
CA THR A 106 11.97 16.53 7.13
C THR A 106 12.99 15.47 6.67
N GLY A 107 12.58 14.20 6.66
CA GLY A 107 13.32 13.10 6.09
C GLY A 107 13.30 13.19 4.57
N PRO A 108 14.29 12.56 3.91
CA PRO A 108 14.33 12.54 2.46
C PRO A 108 13.10 11.80 1.91
N LEU A 109 12.34 12.48 1.05
CA LEU A 109 11.18 11.93 0.31
C LEU A 109 11.55 10.76 -0.62
N LEU A 110 12.85 10.50 -0.80
CA LEU A 110 13.42 9.52 -1.69
C LEU A 110 14.44 8.67 -0.93
N ARG A 111 14.17 7.37 -0.82
CA ARG A 111 15.06 6.38 -0.22
C ARG A 111 15.76 5.55 -1.29
N GLU A 112 17.07 5.43 -1.21
CA GLU A 112 17.81 4.51 -2.06
C GLU A 112 17.56 3.06 -1.59
N LEU A 113 17.12 2.20 -2.51
CA LEU A 113 16.96 0.76 -2.25
C LEU A 113 18.18 -0.03 -2.70
N ARG A 114 18.85 0.44 -3.76
CA ARG A 114 20.04 -0.20 -4.32
C ARG A 114 20.87 0.79 -5.12
N ALA A 115 22.17 0.79 -4.86
CA ALA A 115 23.17 1.48 -5.68
C ALA A 115 23.29 0.83 -7.08
N GLY A 116 23.46 1.67 -8.10
CA GLY A 116 23.70 1.23 -9.47
C GLY A 116 25.09 0.61 -9.64
N ALA A 117 25.23 -0.28 -10.62
CA ALA A 117 26.51 -0.83 -11.04
C ALA A 117 27.10 0.04 -12.16
N GLY A 118 27.81 1.10 -11.79
CA GLY A 118 28.49 2.01 -12.72
C GLY A 118 27.63 3.17 -13.23
N GLU A 119 28.06 3.81 -14.32
CA GLU A 119 27.32 4.90 -14.97
C GLU A 119 26.17 4.34 -15.81
N SER A 120 24.96 4.33 -15.25
CA SER A 120 23.76 3.99 -16.00
C SER A 120 23.07 5.24 -16.56
N GLY A 121 22.71 5.17 -17.85
CA GLY A 121 21.86 6.15 -18.52
C GLY A 121 20.40 6.15 -18.04
N ALA A 122 20.03 5.25 -17.13
CA ALA A 122 18.70 5.19 -16.53
C ALA A 122 18.74 5.05 -15.00
N VAL A 123 17.65 5.48 -14.36
CA VAL A 123 17.38 5.28 -12.95
C VAL A 123 15.94 4.83 -12.77
N VAL A 124 15.74 3.83 -11.92
CA VAL A 124 14.43 3.30 -11.60
C VAL A 124 13.98 3.88 -10.26
N CYS A 125 12.81 4.52 -10.25
CA CYS A 125 12.18 5.01 -9.05
C CYS A 125 10.83 4.31 -8.85
N LEU A 126 10.66 3.70 -7.69
CA LEU A 126 9.42 3.03 -7.30
C LEU A 126 8.48 4.04 -6.65
N VAL A 127 7.25 4.08 -7.15
CA VAL A 127 6.16 4.87 -6.60
C VAL A 127 5.36 3.96 -5.67
N PRO A 128 5.26 4.33 -4.37
CA PRO A 128 4.50 3.56 -3.42
C PRO A 128 3.03 3.50 -3.80
N ALA A 129 2.46 2.29 -3.77
CA ALA A 129 1.03 2.08 -3.78
C ALA A 129 0.47 1.98 -2.35
N PRO A 130 -0.73 2.53 -2.08
CA PRO A 130 -1.44 2.31 -0.83
C PRO A 130 -1.60 0.81 -0.53
N GLY A 131 -1.44 0.43 0.75
CA GLY A 131 -1.57 -0.96 1.21
C GLY A 131 -0.39 -1.89 0.87
N VAL A 132 0.59 -1.45 0.07
CA VAL A 132 1.78 -2.26 -0.26
C VAL A 132 2.90 -2.01 0.74
N LEU A 133 3.37 -3.09 1.37
CA LEU A 133 4.43 -3.07 2.38
C LEU A 133 5.80 -2.66 1.80
N SER A 134 6.58 -1.90 2.57
CA SER A 134 7.97 -1.53 2.25
C SER A 134 8.86 -2.74 1.93
N ALA A 135 8.69 -3.84 2.69
CA ALA A 135 9.42 -5.09 2.49
C ALA A 135 9.23 -5.70 1.08
N ARG A 136 8.11 -5.40 0.40
CA ARG A 136 7.89 -5.87 -0.97
C ARG A 136 8.78 -5.14 -1.97
N TYR A 137 9.00 -3.83 -1.80
CA TYR A 137 9.91 -3.06 -2.63
C TYR A 137 11.37 -3.45 -2.37
N GLU A 138 11.72 -3.78 -1.13
CA GLU A 138 13.04 -4.32 -0.78
C GLU A 138 13.28 -5.69 -1.43
N ARG A 139 12.29 -6.59 -1.38
CA ARG A 139 12.34 -7.87 -2.12
C ARG A 139 12.43 -7.68 -3.62
N LEU A 140 11.74 -6.69 -4.19
CA LEU A 140 11.88 -6.33 -5.60
C LEU A 140 13.31 -5.88 -5.91
N ALA A 141 13.90 -5.02 -5.08
CA ALA A 141 15.27 -4.54 -5.26
C ALA A 141 16.31 -5.68 -5.23
N LEU A 142 16.10 -6.68 -4.36
CA LEU A 142 16.91 -7.90 -4.32
C LEU A 142 16.78 -8.74 -5.61
N ASN A 143 15.61 -8.74 -6.26
CA ASN A 143 15.34 -9.48 -7.50
C ASN A 143 15.65 -8.68 -8.76
N TYR A 144 15.99 -7.40 -8.63
CA TYR A 144 16.35 -6.56 -9.77
C TYR A 144 17.71 -7.00 -10.33
N ALA A 145 17.80 -7.26 -11.64
CA ALA A 145 19.04 -7.71 -12.26
C ALA A 145 19.73 -6.61 -13.11
N GLY A 146 19.07 -5.46 -13.30
CA GLY A 146 19.61 -4.37 -14.10
C GLY A 146 20.77 -3.63 -13.42
N PRO A 147 21.62 -2.90 -14.18
CA PRO A 147 22.70 -2.10 -13.64
C PRO A 147 22.24 -0.77 -13.03
N GLU A 148 20.99 -0.37 -13.25
CA GLU A 148 20.46 0.91 -12.79
C GLU A 148 20.37 0.99 -11.26
N PRO A 149 20.58 2.19 -10.69
CA PRO A 149 20.18 2.45 -9.30
C PRO A 149 18.66 2.37 -9.14
N LEU A 150 18.23 1.90 -7.96
CA LEU A 150 16.83 1.83 -7.56
C LEU A 150 16.59 2.73 -6.36
N ALA A 151 15.60 3.60 -6.48
CA ALA A 151 15.09 4.42 -5.41
C ALA A 151 13.60 4.15 -5.18
N LEU A 152 13.10 4.50 -4.02
CA LEU A 152 11.69 4.42 -3.62
C LEU A 152 11.27 5.79 -3.09
N LEU A 153 10.18 6.33 -3.60
CA LEU A 153 9.52 7.44 -2.93
C LEU A 153 8.97 6.91 -1.61
N GLU A 154 9.20 7.64 -0.54
CA GLU A 154 8.69 7.25 0.77
C GLU A 154 7.13 7.22 0.74
N GLN A 155 6.47 6.57 1.70
CA GLN A 155 5.00 6.57 1.75
C GLN A 155 4.49 7.83 2.47
N GLY A 156 3.59 8.60 1.85
CA GLY A 156 3.01 9.78 2.49
C GLY A 156 2.06 10.57 1.60
N GLU A 157 1.32 11.49 2.23
CA GLU A 157 0.49 12.47 1.54
C GLU A 157 1.34 13.68 1.16
N TRP A 158 1.98 13.60 -0.01
CA TRP A 158 2.77 14.71 -0.55
C TRP A 158 2.16 15.23 -1.82
N SER A 159 2.33 16.53 -2.04
CA SER A 159 1.97 17.10 -3.32
C SER A 159 2.87 16.54 -4.44
N ALA A 160 2.33 16.48 -5.65
CA ALA A 160 3.08 16.05 -6.82
C ALA A 160 4.32 16.93 -7.06
N GLU A 161 4.26 18.21 -6.67
CA GLU A 161 5.39 19.15 -6.74
C GLU A 161 6.50 18.79 -5.75
N ALA A 162 6.18 18.41 -4.53
CA ALA A 162 7.16 17.99 -3.53
C ALA A 162 7.84 16.68 -3.96
N GLN A 163 7.07 15.74 -4.49
CA GLN A 163 7.58 14.50 -5.08
C GLN A 163 8.48 14.78 -6.29
N LEU A 164 8.09 15.71 -7.17
CA LEU A 164 8.94 16.10 -8.30
C LEU A 164 10.24 16.78 -7.84
N ALA A 165 10.20 17.63 -6.82
CA ALA A 165 11.39 18.24 -6.25
C ALA A 165 12.36 17.17 -5.71
N ALA A 166 11.85 16.11 -5.10
CA ALA A 166 12.64 14.97 -4.65
C ALA A 166 13.23 14.16 -5.82
N LEU A 167 12.53 14.08 -6.94
CA LEU A 167 13.00 13.41 -8.16
C LEU A 167 13.98 14.26 -8.99
N ALA A 168 14.03 15.57 -8.78
CA ALA A 168 14.85 16.48 -9.58
C ALA A 168 16.33 16.07 -9.70
N PRO A 169 17.01 15.55 -8.66
CA PRO A 169 18.39 15.06 -8.78
C PRO A 169 18.56 13.83 -9.68
N LEU A 170 17.49 13.08 -9.90
CA LEU A 170 17.46 11.90 -10.76
C LEU A 170 17.18 12.26 -12.23
N LEU A 171 16.65 13.45 -12.48
CA LEU A 171 16.36 13.96 -13.81
C LEU A 171 17.62 14.61 -14.39
N GLY A 172 18.02 14.17 -15.59
CA GLY A 172 19.16 14.76 -16.30
C GLY A 172 19.02 14.62 -17.81
N PRO A 173 19.73 15.43 -18.61
CA PRO A 173 19.67 15.33 -20.07
C PRO A 173 20.12 13.95 -20.59
N GLU A 174 21.15 13.38 -19.94
CA GLU A 174 21.74 12.07 -20.26
C GLU A 174 21.12 10.92 -19.45
N ARG A 175 20.18 11.19 -18.53
CA ARG A 175 19.57 10.17 -17.66
C ARG A 175 18.08 10.07 -17.89
N ARG A 176 17.57 8.85 -18.07
CA ARG A 176 16.13 8.57 -18.10
C ARG A 176 15.63 8.09 -16.77
N LEU A 177 14.51 8.66 -16.35
CA LEU A 177 13.74 8.16 -15.22
C LEU A 177 12.74 7.10 -15.70
N VAL A 178 12.71 5.96 -15.01
CA VAL A 178 11.67 4.95 -15.11
C VAL A 178 10.90 4.93 -13.80
N LEU A 179 9.59 5.15 -13.86
CA LEU A 179 8.69 5.06 -12.72
C LEU A 179 8.05 3.68 -12.67
N GLY A 180 8.21 2.97 -11.56
CA GLY A 180 7.62 1.64 -11.34
C GLY A 180 6.59 1.66 -10.22
N GLY A 181 5.46 0.98 -10.38
CA GLY A 181 4.48 0.90 -9.30
C GLY A 181 3.59 -0.33 -9.39
N PHE A 182 3.00 -0.69 -8.26
CA PHE A 182 1.87 -1.63 -8.25
C PHE A 182 0.56 -0.88 -8.55
N SER A 183 -0.52 -1.60 -8.84
CA SER A 183 -1.78 -1.08 -9.38
C SER A 183 -2.36 0.14 -8.64
N GLY A 184 -2.12 0.27 -7.34
CA GLY A 184 -2.56 1.42 -6.55
C GLY A 184 -1.69 2.68 -6.68
N GLY A 185 -0.48 2.60 -7.25
CA GLY A 185 0.46 3.70 -7.44
C GLY A 185 0.46 4.29 -8.85
N GLY A 186 -0.36 3.76 -9.76
CA GLY A 186 -0.34 4.13 -11.18
C GLY A 186 -0.80 5.55 -11.48
N ALA A 187 -1.81 6.04 -10.75
CA ALA A 187 -2.27 7.42 -10.87
C ALA A 187 -1.17 8.41 -10.48
N ALA A 188 -0.52 8.20 -9.33
CA ALA A 188 0.60 9.02 -8.88
C ALA A 188 1.79 8.98 -9.85
N ALA A 189 2.16 7.80 -10.35
CA ALA A 189 3.23 7.67 -11.35
C ALA A 189 2.91 8.41 -12.65
N TYR A 190 1.66 8.36 -13.11
CA TYR A 190 1.20 9.07 -14.30
C TYR A 190 1.17 10.60 -14.09
N GLU A 191 0.68 11.07 -12.95
CA GLU A 191 0.68 12.49 -12.60
C GLU A 191 2.10 13.07 -12.53
N LEU A 192 3.04 12.34 -11.92
CA LEU A 192 4.45 12.70 -11.90
C LEU A 192 5.03 12.77 -13.31
N ALA A 193 4.74 11.78 -14.16
CA ALA A 193 5.23 11.77 -15.54
C ALA A 193 4.71 12.97 -16.35
N GLN A 194 3.43 13.32 -16.18
CA GLN A 194 2.86 14.52 -16.80
C GLN A 194 3.47 15.81 -16.25
N LEU A 195 3.75 15.88 -14.95
CA LEU A 195 4.35 17.06 -14.34
C LEU A 195 5.78 17.28 -14.87
N VAL A 196 6.59 16.22 -15.01
CA VAL A 196 7.92 16.28 -15.64
C VAL A 196 7.83 16.79 -17.08
N ALA A 197 6.86 16.31 -17.86
CA ALA A 197 6.67 16.77 -19.24
C ALA A 197 6.29 18.26 -19.29
N ARG A 198 5.41 18.72 -18.38
CA ARG A 198 4.98 20.13 -18.30
C ARG A 198 6.10 21.08 -17.88
N THR A 199 7.06 20.62 -17.09
CA THR A 199 8.24 21.41 -16.70
C THR A 199 9.36 21.40 -17.76
N GLY A 200 9.11 20.82 -18.94
CA GLY A 200 10.06 20.77 -20.06
C GLY A 200 11.05 19.61 -19.98
N GLY A 201 10.89 18.70 -19.02
CA GLY A 201 11.67 17.47 -18.91
C GLY A 201 11.22 16.39 -19.90
N ARG A 202 12.06 15.36 -20.07
CA ARG A 202 11.66 14.15 -20.83
C ARG A 202 10.71 13.31 -19.97
N PRO A 203 9.51 12.97 -20.45
CA PRO A 203 8.56 12.19 -19.67
C PRO A 203 9.16 10.83 -19.28
N PRO A 204 9.09 10.44 -18.00
CA PRO A 204 9.51 9.12 -17.53
C PRO A 204 8.72 7.99 -18.20
N LEU A 205 9.37 6.84 -18.41
CA LEU A 205 8.64 5.61 -18.73
C LEU A 205 7.93 5.11 -17.48
N VAL A 206 6.65 4.76 -17.58
CA VAL A 206 5.85 4.26 -16.45
C VAL A 206 5.59 2.78 -16.64
N VAL A 207 5.95 1.96 -15.64
CA VAL A 207 5.71 0.52 -15.58
C VAL A 207 4.77 0.23 -14.43
N LEU A 208 3.60 -0.32 -14.74
CA LEU A 208 2.59 -0.68 -13.75
C LEU A 208 2.38 -2.19 -13.71
N ALA A 209 2.35 -2.74 -12.51
CA ALA A 209 2.04 -4.13 -12.25
C ALA A 209 0.74 -4.26 -11.44
N ALA A 210 -0.02 -5.33 -11.68
CA ALA A 210 -1.15 -5.66 -10.83
C ALA A 210 -0.68 -5.94 -9.38
N ALA A 211 -1.54 -5.74 -8.39
CA ALA A 211 -1.19 -6.02 -7.00
C ALA A 211 -0.74 -7.48 -6.76
N ALA A 212 -1.24 -8.42 -7.56
CA ALA A 212 -0.88 -9.85 -7.51
C ALA A 212 0.38 -10.22 -8.29
N THR A 213 0.99 -9.29 -9.05
CA THR A 213 2.17 -9.59 -9.87
C THR A 213 3.37 -9.99 -8.99
N PRO A 214 4.05 -11.11 -9.29
CA PRO A 214 5.26 -11.50 -8.58
C PRO A 214 6.35 -10.43 -8.67
N ASP A 215 7.09 -10.22 -7.58
CA ASP A 215 8.11 -9.16 -7.50
C ASP A 215 9.20 -9.33 -8.57
N ALA A 216 9.57 -10.57 -8.89
CA ALA A 216 10.54 -10.90 -9.92
C ALA A 216 10.07 -10.53 -11.35
N ASP A 217 8.77 -10.61 -11.62
CA ASP A 217 8.23 -10.25 -12.94
C ASP A 217 8.17 -8.73 -13.12
N LEU A 218 7.81 -7.99 -12.07
CA LEU A 218 7.91 -6.53 -12.09
C LEU A 218 9.38 -6.10 -12.21
N ALA A 219 10.30 -6.70 -11.45
CA ALA A 219 11.73 -6.41 -11.54
C ALA A 219 12.27 -6.63 -12.96
N ARG A 220 11.89 -7.73 -13.63
CA ARG A 220 12.28 -8.01 -15.02
C ARG A 220 11.72 -6.98 -16.00
N THR A 221 10.47 -6.57 -15.79
CA THR A 221 9.81 -5.55 -16.63
C THR A 221 10.44 -4.18 -16.47
N LEU A 222 10.82 -3.80 -15.25
CA LEU A 222 11.54 -2.57 -14.95
C LEU A 222 12.92 -2.55 -15.62
N ALA A 223 13.67 -3.65 -15.53
CA ALA A 223 14.97 -3.77 -16.18
C ALA A 223 14.84 -3.65 -17.72
N ALA A 224 13.83 -4.28 -18.31
CA ALA A 224 13.55 -4.15 -19.74
C ALA A 224 13.16 -2.72 -20.15
N ALA A 225 12.41 -2.00 -19.30
CA ALA A 225 12.05 -0.61 -19.55
C ALA A 225 13.26 0.32 -19.44
N ALA A 226 14.11 0.12 -18.43
CA ALA A 226 15.32 0.89 -18.23
C ALA A 226 16.34 0.71 -19.38
N ALA A 227 16.53 -0.54 -19.84
CA ALA A 227 17.40 -0.85 -20.98
C ALA A 227 16.92 -0.23 -22.31
N ARG A 228 15.65 0.14 -22.42
CA ARG A 228 15.10 0.85 -23.60
C ARG A 228 15.21 2.37 -23.46
N ALA A 229 15.50 2.86 -22.26
CA ALA A 229 15.55 4.27 -21.94
C ALA A 229 16.99 4.83 -22.05
N GLY A 230 17.99 4.03 -21.66
CA GLY A 230 19.41 4.29 -21.91
C GLY A 230 19.78 4.04 -23.37
#